data_AF-A0A352NWE9-F1
#
_entry.id   AF-A0A352NWE9-F1
#
_cell.length_a   1.000
_cell.length_b   1.000
_cell.length_c   1.000
_cell.angle_alpha   90.00
_cell.angle_beta   90.00
_cell.angle_gamma   90.00
#
_symmetry.space_group_name_H-M   'P 1'
#
loop_
_entity.id
_entity.type
_entity.pdbx_description
1 polymer ?
#
loop_
_entity_poly.entity_id
_entity_poly.type
_entity_poly.pdbx_seq_one_letter_code
_entity_poly.pdbx_strand_id
1 'polypeptide(L)'
;PASTTKIMTALLTLENTNLNDKVIIGNNPPKVDGTRLGLLPGEEVTVKDLLYGLLLASDNDCAEALAEHVSGSSDKFAVKMNKKA
;
A
#
# COMPACT_ATOMS: atom_id res chain seq x y z
N PRO A 1 11.09 -2.59 -10.69
CA PRO A 1 10.92 -1.89 -11.99
C PRO A 1 9.68 -1.00 -11.92
N ALA A 2 9.75 0.29 -12.30
CA ALA A 2 8.64 1.29 -12.32
C ALA A 2 7.39 0.90 -11.47
N SER A 3 6.18 0.93 -12.05
CA SER A 3 4.96 0.54 -11.32
C SER A 3 4.71 -0.97 -11.28
N THR A 4 5.43 -1.79 -12.05
CA THR A 4 5.28 -3.25 -11.96
C THR A 4 5.76 -3.80 -10.61
N THR A 5 6.60 -3.05 -9.87
CA THR A 5 6.90 -3.27 -8.45
C THR A 5 5.65 -3.44 -7.58
N LYS A 6 4.53 -2.78 -7.92
CA LYS A 6 3.27 -2.85 -7.15
C LYS A 6 2.62 -4.24 -7.15
N ILE A 7 2.99 -5.12 -8.08
CA ILE A 7 2.53 -6.53 -8.05
C ILE A 7 3.05 -7.23 -6.79
N MET A 8 4.31 -6.99 -6.41
CA MET A 8 4.87 -7.53 -5.16
C MET A 8 4.17 -6.92 -3.93
N THR A 9 3.83 -5.62 -3.98
CA THR A 9 3.04 -4.97 -2.92
C THR A 9 1.69 -5.63 -2.74
N ALA A 10 0.96 -5.86 -3.85
CA ALA A 10 -0.33 -6.53 -3.82
C ALA A 10 -0.24 -7.97 -3.29
N LEU A 11 0.75 -8.74 -3.76
CA LEU A 11 0.97 -10.12 -3.31
C LEU A 11 1.20 -10.18 -1.80
N LEU A 12 2.14 -9.39 -1.27
CA LEU A 12 2.44 -9.41 0.16
C LEU A 12 1.29 -8.88 1.00
N THR A 13 0.50 -7.95 0.48
CA THR A 13 -0.73 -7.50 1.15
C THR A 13 -1.73 -8.65 1.29
N LEU A 14 -2.02 -9.34 0.18
CA LEU A 14 -2.97 -10.47 0.16
C LEU A 14 -2.53 -11.65 1.03
N GLU A 15 -1.23 -11.87 1.18
CA GLU A 15 -0.69 -12.95 2.03
C GLU A 15 -0.74 -12.63 3.53
N ASN A 16 -0.96 -11.37 3.93
CA ASN A 16 -0.79 -10.93 5.32
C ASN A 16 -2.00 -10.18 5.89
N THR A 17 -3.06 -9.99 5.11
CA THR A 17 -4.24 -9.22 5.51
C THR A 17 -5.49 -9.82 4.90
N ASN A 18 -6.65 -9.48 5.45
CA ASN A 18 -7.95 -9.77 4.82
C ASN A 18 -8.43 -8.57 4.01
N LEU A 19 -9.15 -8.83 2.93
CA LEU A 19 -9.68 -7.78 2.05
C LEU A 19 -10.60 -6.77 2.75
N ASN A 20 -11.25 -7.18 3.84
CA ASN A 20 -12.17 -6.35 4.61
C ASN A 20 -11.49 -5.62 5.78
N ASP A 21 -10.19 -5.85 6.01
CA ASP A 21 -9.45 -5.16 7.06
C ASP A 21 -9.45 -3.65 6.79
N LYS A 22 -9.57 -2.87 7.87
CA LYS A 22 -9.52 -1.40 7.82
C LYS A 22 -8.10 -0.93 8.00
N VAL A 23 -7.64 -0.11 7.05
CA VAL A 23 -6.37 0.60 7.10
C VAL A 23 -6.65 2.04 7.53
N ILE A 24 -6.09 2.43 8.66
CA ILE A 24 -6.09 3.84 9.10
C ILE A 24 -4.93 4.53 8.38
N ILE A 25 -5.24 5.53 7.55
CA ILE A 25 -4.23 6.22 6.76
C ILE A 25 -3.33 7.07 7.66
N GLY A 26 -2.03 6.80 7.59
CA GLY A 26 -0.98 7.54 8.31
C GLY A 26 -0.66 8.90 7.68
N ASN A 27 0.40 9.53 8.19
CA ASN A 27 0.85 10.84 7.70
C ASN A 27 1.75 10.78 6.46
N ASN A 28 2.25 9.59 6.08
CA ASN A 28 3.17 9.43 4.96
C ASN A 28 2.48 9.16 3.62
N PRO A 29 1.42 8.33 3.52
CA PRO A 29 0.74 8.08 2.24
C PRO A 29 0.34 9.35 1.49
N PRO A 30 -0.20 10.41 2.12
CA PRO A 30 -0.56 11.64 1.40
C PRO A 30 0.65 12.45 0.88
N LYS A 31 1.86 12.17 1.36
CA LYS A 31 3.09 12.92 1.06
C LYS A 31 3.90 12.32 -0.10
N VAL A 32 3.57 11.11 -0.54
CA VAL A 32 4.32 10.47 -1.64
C VAL A 32 4.16 11.24 -2.94
N ASP A 33 5.17 11.18 -3.81
CA ASP A 33 5.12 11.79 -5.14
C ASP A 33 4.42 10.88 -6.16
N GLY A 34 4.06 11.43 -7.32
CA GLY A 34 3.49 10.67 -8.45
C GLY A 34 1.97 10.53 -8.41
N THR A 35 1.45 9.48 -9.06
CA THR A 35 0.00 9.20 -9.15
C THR A 35 -0.55 8.85 -7.77
N ARG A 36 -1.68 9.44 -7.40
CA ARG A 36 -2.29 9.30 -6.08
C ARG A 36 -3.81 9.38 -6.17
N LEU A 37 -4.48 8.68 -5.26
CA LEU A 37 -5.92 8.80 -5.04
C LEU A 37 -6.26 10.10 -4.30
N GLY A 38 -5.37 10.55 -3.42
CA GLY A 38 -5.57 11.72 -2.56
C GLY A 38 -6.04 11.35 -1.16
N LEU A 39 -5.55 10.24 -0.61
CA LEU A 39 -5.86 9.79 0.75
C LEU A 39 -5.51 10.87 1.79
N LEU A 40 -6.29 10.94 2.86
CA LEU A 40 -6.11 11.89 3.97
C LEU A 40 -5.77 11.17 5.27
N PRO A 41 -4.92 11.75 6.14
CA PRO A 41 -4.60 11.16 7.44
C PRO A 41 -5.86 10.94 8.29
N GLY A 42 -5.96 9.76 8.89
CA GLY A 42 -7.09 9.36 9.73
C GLY A 42 -8.29 8.77 8.97
N GLU A 43 -8.27 8.74 7.64
CA GLU A 43 -9.28 7.99 6.88
C GLU A 43 -9.18 6.48 7.16
N GLU A 44 -10.33 5.80 7.14
CA GLU A 44 -10.41 4.34 7.25
C GLU A 44 -10.84 3.72 5.93
N VAL A 45 -9.88 3.15 5.20
CA VAL A 45 -10.10 2.55 3.88
C VAL A 45 -9.93 1.04 3.96
N THR A 46 -10.71 0.26 3.20
CA THR A 46 -10.53 -1.19 3.20
C THR A 46 -9.27 -1.57 2.42
N VAL A 47 -8.62 -2.67 2.81
CA VAL A 47 -7.51 -3.27 2.02
C VAL A 47 -7.92 -3.47 0.56
N LYS A 48 -9.15 -3.95 0.32
CA LYS A 48 -9.69 -4.14 -1.03
C LYS A 48 -9.69 -2.86 -1.86
N ASP A 49 -10.17 -1.75 -1.31
CA ASP A 49 -10.26 -0.48 -2.06
C ASP A 49 -8.87 0.09 -2.33
N LEU A 50 -7.94 -0.02 -1.36
CA LEU A 50 -6.54 0.34 -1.57
C LEU A 50 -5.87 -0.53 -2.65
N LEU A 51 -6.16 -1.82 -2.69
CA LEU A 51 -5.68 -2.71 -3.75
C LEU A 51 -6.24 -2.33 -5.13
N TYR A 52 -7.47 -1.81 -5.21
CA TYR A 52 -8.00 -1.26 -6.47
C TYR A 52 -7.25 -0.01 -6.91
N GLY A 53 -7.03 0.97 -6.02
CA GLY A 53 -6.21 2.15 -6.36
C GLY A 53 -4.79 1.77 -6.79
N LEU A 54 -4.18 0.83 -6.05
CA LEU A 54 -2.85 0.29 -6.34
C LEU A 54 -2.75 -0.35 -7.72
N LEU A 55 -3.70 -1.22 -8.10
CA LEU A 55 -3.60 -2.05 -9.30
C LEU A 55 -4.23 -1.43 -10.54
N LEU A 56 -5.31 -0.65 -10.38
CA LEU A 56 -6.04 -0.06 -11.50
C LEU A 56 -5.48 1.30 -11.90
N ALA A 57 -5.23 2.17 -10.91
CA ALA A 57 -4.75 3.53 -11.12
C ALA A 57 -3.24 3.67 -10.90
N SER A 58 -2.58 2.63 -10.36
CA SER A 58 -1.16 2.69 -9.99
C SER A 58 -0.88 3.78 -8.94
N ASP A 59 -1.83 4.00 -8.03
CA ASP A 59 -1.73 4.99 -6.97
C ASP A 59 -0.60 4.65 -5.97
N ASN A 60 0.29 5.61 -5.73
CA ASN A 60 1.45 5.47 -4.85
C ASN A 60 1.06 5.62 -3.38
N ASP A 61 0.08 6.44 -3.06
CA ASP A 61 -0.42 6.62 -1.69
C ASP A 61 -1.10 5.33 -1.19
N CYS A 62 -1.82 4.63 -2.07
CA CYS A 62 -2.32 3.28 -1.77
C CYS A 62 -1.17 2.28 -1.47
N ALA A 63 -0.07 2.35 -2.23
CA ALA A 63 1.09 1.48 -2.01
C ALA A 63 1.75 1.73 -0.66
N GLU A 64 1.94 3.00 -0.29
CA GLU A 64 2.52 3.39 1.01
C GLU A 64 1.61 2.98 2.17
N ALA A 65 0.30 3.23 2.05
CA ALA A 65 -0.67 2.85 3.08
C ALA A 65 -0.69 1.34 3.34
N LEU A 66 -0.68 0.52 2.28
CA LEU A 66 -0.62 -0.93 2.40
C LEU A 66 0.72 -1.41 2.98
N ALA A 67 1.84 -0.79 2.60
CA ALA A 67 3.15 -1.12 3.14
C ALA A 67 3.24 -0.84 4.65
N GLU A 68 2.78 0.33 5.08
CA GLU A 68 2.68 0.72 6.48
C GLU A 68 1.74 -0.21 7.26
N HIS A 69 0.59 -0.57 6.69
CA HIS A 69 -0.34 -1.50 7.34
C HIS A 69 0.26 -2.90 7.55
N VAL A 70 0.97 -3.43 6.54
CA VAL A 70 1.52 -4.79 6.58
C VAL A 70 2.79 -4.89 7.43
N SER A 71 3.65 -3.86 7.45
CA SER A 71 5.00 -3.95 8.04
C SER A 71 5.34 -2.83 9.03
N GLY A 72 4.42 -1.88 9.26
CA GLY A 72 4.61 -0.71 10.12
C GLY A 72 5.41 0.43 9.48
N SER A 73 6.12 0.18 8.38
CA SER A 73 6.76 1.20 7.55
C SER A 73 7.12 0.64 6.17
N SER A 74 7.28 1.53 5.18
CA SER A 74 7.76 1.18 3.84
C SER A 74 9.16 0.56 3.84
N ASP A 75 10.07 1.02 4.70
CA ASP A 75 11.42 0.41 4.84
C ASP A 75 11.35 -1.06 5.28
N LYS A 76 10.53 -1.37 6.29
CA LYS A 76 10.33 -2.76 6.75
C LYS A 76 9.62 -3.59 5.69
N PHE A 77 8.69 -2.99 4.95
CA PHE A 77 8.02 -3.63 3.85
C PHE A 77 9.00 -3.98 2.72
N ALA A 78 9.94 -3.09 2.37
CA ALA A 78 10.96 -3.34 1.36
C ALA A 78 11.87 -4.53 1.72
N VAL A 79 12.23 -4.68 3.01
CA VAL A 79 12.94 -5.89 3.49
C VAL A 79 12.12 -7.16 3.22
N LYS A 80 10.80 -7.12 3.43
CA LYS A 80 9.89 -8.24 3.16
C LYS A 80 9.76 -8.53 1.66
N MET A 81 9.70 -7.50 0.82
CA MET A 81 9.72 -7.63 -0.65
C MET A 81 11.00 -8.34 -1.11
N ASN A 82 12.16 -7.90 -0.64
CA ASN A 82 13.44 -8.51 -1.00
C ASN A 82 13.59 -9.95 -0.50
N LYS A 83 12.98 -10.30 0.65
CA LYS A 83 12.96 -11.68 1.15
C LYS A 83 12.07 -12.60 0.29
N LYS A 84 11.04 -12.06 -0.36
CA LYS A 84 10.09 -12.80 -1.20
C LYS A 84 10.59 -12.98 -2.64
N ALA A 85 11.46 -12.09 -3.11
CA ALA A 85 12.01 -12.05 -4.46
C ALA A 85 13.03 -13.19 -4.70
#